data_AF-A0A1C6GZ73-F1
#
_entry.id   AF-A0A1C6GZ73-F1
#
_cell.length_a   1.000
_cell.length_b   1.000
_cell.length_c   1.000
_cell.angle_alpha   90.00
_cell.angle_beta   90.00
_cell.angle_gamma   90.00
#
_symmetry.space_group_name_H-M   'P 1'
#
loop_
_entity.id
_entity.type
_entity.pdbx_description
1 polymer ?
#
loop_
_entity_poly.entity_id
_entity_poly.type
_entity_poly.pdbx_seq_one_letter_code
_entity_poly.pdbx_strand_id
1 'polypeptide(L)'
;MRKFFNRLHFLLSGILLVMVFSLTACSSTRTLEPAPEGYSFIEPPSEEQIYGRLESSSMHMTNNPEQIANWYCDVIVVGKFLGNTDTFMLDSDIPMIYTRGLFEVTDVLKGNYDEEYIEAAYYGGIISIAEYIDSLSPVQLKNYGLDQISESNCDNLYIEERESENSAEPEPAVSYILLLAKSDDGYYTIQSGALGMLPMQDGKAYDYATNSYKTFSFME
;
A
#
# COMPACT_ATOMS: atom_id res chain seq x y z
N MET A 1 -1.62 64.53 18.34
CA MET A 1 -0.89 63.25 18.23
C MET A 1 -1.29 62.15 19.24
N ARG A 2 -2.25 62.34 20.16
CA ARG A 2 -2.61 61.31 21.16
C ARG A 2 -3.85 60.45 20.82
N LYS A 3 -4.65 60.85 19.82
CA LYS A 3 -5.88 60.15 19.41
C LYS A 3 -5.70 59.15 18.25
N PHE A 4 -4.57 59.19 17.55
CA PHE A 4 -4.29 58.29 16.42
C PHE A 4 -3.69 56.94 16.85
N PHE A 5 -2.89 56.91 17.93
CA PHE A 5 -2.23 55.69 18.41
C PHE A 5 -3.19 54.66 19.02
N ASN A 6 -4.31 55.09 19.61
CA ASN A 6 -5.26 54.17 20.25
C ASN A 6 -6.16 53.40 19.26
N ARG A 7 -6.29 53.88 18.01
CA ARG A 7 -7.07 53.16 16.98
C ARG A 7 -6.24 52.11 16.24
N LEU A 8 -4.92 52.28 16.18
CA LEU A 8 -4.03 51.32 15.54
C LEU A 8 -3.82 50.07 16.41
N HIS A 9 -3.74 50.24 17.74
CA HIS A 9 -3.64 49.11 18.68
C HIS A 9 -4.90 48.25 18.74
N PHE A 10 -6.08 48.83 18.56
CA PHE A 10 -7.35 48.09 18.55
C PHE A 10 -7.59 47.31 17.26
N LEU A 11 -7.03 47.76 16.13
CA LEU A 11 -7.11 47.05 14.85
C LEU A 11 -6.07 45.92 14.75
N LEU A 12 -4.88 46.09 15.35
CA LEU A 12 -3.85 45.03 15.37
C LEU A 12 -4.14 43.90 16.36
N SER A 13 -4.82 44.17 17.49
CA SER A 13 -5.20 43.08 18.41
C SER A 13 -6.39 42.25 17.91
N GLY A 14 -7.24 42.82 17.04
CA GLY A 14 -8.37 42.12 16.43
C GLY A 14 -8.00 41.16 15.31
N ILE A 15 -6.89 41.41 14.60
CA ILE A 15 -6.41 40.55 13.51
C ILE A 15 -5.54 39.40 14.04
N LEU A 16 -4.84 39.61 15.18
CA LEU A 16 -4.00 38.56 15.77
C LEU A 16 -4.81 37.45 16.45
N LEU A 17 -6.06 37.71 16.87
CA LEU A 17 -6.91 36.70 17.53
C LEU A 17 -7.61 35.76 16.53
N VAL A 18 -7.70 36.14 15.25
CA VAL A 18 -8.36 35.33 14.21
C VAL A 18 -7.38 34.32 13.57
N MET A 19 -6.07 34.51 13.72
CA MET A 19 -5.06 33.56 13.21
C MET A 19 -4.75 32.38 14.15
N VAL A 20 -5.23 32.39 15.40
CA VAL A 20 -4.91 31.33 16.39
C VAL A 20 -5.93 30.16 16.37
N PHE A 21 -7.02 30.27 15.60
CA PHE A 21 -8.05 29.23 15.50
C PHE A 21 -8.04 28.44 14.18
N SER A 22 -7.03 28.61 13.33
CA SER A 22 -6.95 27.93 12.02
C SER A 22 -5.96 26.75 11.97
N LEU A 23 -5.42 26.30 13.11
CA LEU A 23 -4.45 25.21 13.18
C LEU A 23 -4.93 24.01 14.01
N THR A 24 -6.24 23.78 14.10
CA THR A 24 -6.71 22.39 14.10
C THR A 24 -6.67 21.90 12.66
N ALA A 25 -5.46 21.70 12.15
CA ALA A 25 -5.26 20.60 11.23
C ALA A 25 -5.75 19.39 12.02
N CYS A 26 -6.92 18.88 11.64
CA CYS A 26 -7.35 17.55 12.01
C CYS A 26 -6.21 16.64 11.57
N SER A 27 -5.31 16.30 12.51
CA SER A 27 -4.67 15.00 12.50
C SER A 27 -5.84 14.04 12.69
N SER A 28 -6.54 13.74 11.60
CA SER A 28 -7.33 12.52 11.51
C SER A 28 -6.29 11.42 11.54
N THR A 29 -5.84 11.06 12.73
CA THR A 29 -5.35 9.71 12.98
C THR A 29 -6.54 8.85 12.62
N ARG A 30 -6.64 8.41 11.35
CA ARG A 30 -7.65 7.43 10.95
C ARG A 30 -7.32 6.22 11.81
N THR A 31 -8.06 6.05 12.89
CA THR A 31 -7.94 4.87 13.72
C THR A 31 -8.36 3.73 12.82
N LEU A 32 -7.40 2.87 12.47
CA LEU A 32 -7.70 1.64 11.75
C LEU A 32 -8.82 0.94 12.50
N GLU A 33 -9.86 0.51 11.78
CA GLU A 33 -10.85 -0.38 12.38
C GLU A 33 -10.09 -1.61 12.93
N PRO A 34 -10.51 -2.18 14.07
CA PRO A 34 -9.86 -3.38 14.57
C PRO A 34 -9.91 -4.48 13.51
N ALA A 35 -8.87 -5.31 13.45
CA ALA A 35 -8.85 -6.44 12.53
C ALA A 35 -10.06 -7.35 12.77
N PRO A 36 -10.72 -7.85 11.70
CA PRO A 36 -11.78 -8.84 11.82
C PRO A 36 -11.32 -10.11 12.55
N GLU A 37 -12.27 -10.89 13.05
CA GLU A 37 -11.98 -12.16 13.73
C GLU A 37 -11.15 -13.07 12.81
N GLY A 38 -10.06 -13.64 13.34
CA GLY A 38 -9.13 -14.49 12.59
C GLY A 38 -7.98 -13.74 11.92
N TYR A 39 -7.97 -12.41 11.93
CA TYR A 39 -6.92 -11.58 11.35
C TYR A 39 -6.19 -10.73 12.38
N SER A 40 -5.00 -10.26 12.03
CA SER A 40 -4.22 -9.29 12.78
C SER A 40 -3.51 -8.38 11.80
N PHE A 41 -3.48 -7.08 12.09
CA PHE A 41 -2.75 -6.14 11.25
C PHE A 41 -1.32 -5.96 11.74
N ILE A 42 -0.39 -5.90 10.79
CA ILE A 42 1.00 -5.53 11.08
C ILE A 42 1.11 -4.00 11.13
N GLU A 43 1.86 -3.51 12.11
CA GLU A 43 2.24 -2.11 12.18
C GLU A 43 3.55 -1.90 11.41
N PRO A 44 3.65 -0.89 10.54
CA PRO A 44 4.92 -0.57 9.90
C PRO A 44 5.94 -0.14 10.96
N PRO A 45 7.22 -0.54 10.82
CA PRO A 45 8.28 -0.09 11.72
C PRO A 45 8.54 1.42 11.54
N SER A 46 9.23 2.04 12.51
CA SER A 46 9.61 3.44 12.41
C SER A 46 10.71 3.64 11.36
N GLU A 47 10.82 4.86 10.83
CA GLU A 47 11.84 5.25 9.85
C GLU A 47 13.27 4.96 10.32
N GLU A 48 13.54 5.09 11.62
CA GLU A 48 14.84 4.80 12.23
C GLU A 48 15.18 3.29 12.26
N GLN A 49 14.17 2.43 12.12
CA GLN A 49 14.33 0.98 12.06
C GLN A 49 14.56 0.49 10.62
N ILE A 50 14.37 1.34 9.60
CA ILE A 50 14.65 1.00 8.21
C ILE A 50 16.17 1.06 7.97
N TYR A 51 16.78 -0.11 7.80
CA TYR A 51 18.20 -0.24 7.52
C TYR A 51 18.54 0.09 6.06
N GLY A 52 17.69 -0.34 5.13
CA GLY A 52 17.93 -0.22 3.70
C GLY A 52 16.64 -0.14 2.91
N ARG A 53 16.73 0.54 1.77
CA ARG A 53 15.65 0.65 0.79
C ARG A 53 16.08 0.08 -0.53
N LEU A 54 15.27 -0.82 -1.06
CA LEU A 54 15.42 -1.42 -2.36
C LEU A 54 14.35 -0.81 -3.27
N GLU A 55 14.80 -0.24 -4.37
CA GLU A 55 13.89 0.16 -5.44
C GLU A 55 14.00 -0.88 -6.55
N SER A 56 12.85 -1.37 -6.98
CA SER A 56 12.77 -2.16 -8.19
C SER A 56 11.95 -1.44 -9.26
N SER A 57 12.26 -1.83 -10.49
CA SER A 57 11.45 -1.48 -11.64
C SER A 57 10.97 -2.78 -12.25
N SER A 58 9.66 -2.89 -12.47
CA SER A 58 9.09 -4.02 -13.17
C SER A 58 8.72 -3.59 -14.59
N MET A 59 8.92 -4.49 -15.55
CA MET A 59 8.48 -4.29 -16.93
C MET A 59 7.15 -5.02 -17.13
N HIS A 60 6.05 -4.27 -17.13
CA HIS A 60 4.74 -4.82 -17.44
C HIS A 60 4.56 -4.97 -18.95
N MET A 61 4.00 -6.10 -19.40
CA MET A 61 3.66 -6.29 -20.83
C MET A 61 2.55 -5.34 -21.29
N THR A 62 1.73 -4.85 -20.37
CA THR A 62 0.68 -3.88 -20.61
C THR A 62 0.45 -3.00 -19.40
N ASN A 63 0.03 -1.75 -19.64
CA ASN A 63 -0.47 -0.85 -18.61
C ASN A 63 -1.99 -0.63 -18.70
N ASN A 64 -2.68 -1.43 -19.51
CA ASN A 64 -4.13 -1.33 -19.71
C ASN A 64 -4.84 -2.32 -18.76
N PRO A 65 -5.64 -1.84 -17.79
CA PRO A 65 -6.34 -2.71 -16.86
C PRO A 65 -7.30 -3.70 -17.54
N GLU A 66 -7.89 -3.36 -18.68
CA GLU A 66 -8.74 -4.30 -19.45
C GLU A 66 -7.93 -5.48 -19.99
N GLN A 67 -6.69 -5.24 -20.40
CA GLN A 67 -5.82 -6.32 -20.87
C GLN A 67 -5.33 -7.17 -19.70
N ILE A 68 -5.00 -6.55 -18.56
CA ILE A 68 -4.61 -7.26 -17.33
C ILE A 68 -5.75 -8.17 -16.86
N ALA A 69 -6.95 -7.63 -16.76
CA ALA A 69 -8.17 -8.34 -16.40
C ALA A 69 -8.45 -9.55 -17.30
N ASN A 70 -8.16 -9.44 -18.59
CA ASN A 70 -8.40 -10.50 -19.57
C ASN A 70 -7.28 -11.54 -19.64
N TRP A 71 -6.02 -11.14 -19.53
CA TRP A 71 -4.88 -12.02 -19.78
C TRP A 71 -4.42 -12.78 -18.53
N TYR A 72 -4.54 -12.19 -17.35
CA TYR A 72 -3.91 -12.73 -16.14
C TYR A 72 -4.88 -13.05 -15.01
N CYS A 73 -6.09 -12.49 -15.02
CA CYS A 73 -6.95 -12.54 -13.85
C CYS A 73 -7.99 -13.66 -13.92
N ASP A 74 -8.04 -14.48 -12.88
CA ASP A 74 -9.08 -15.49 -12.67
C ASP A 74 -10.29 -14.90 -11.94
N VAL A 75 -10.02 -13.93 -11.05
CA VAL A 75 -11.00 -13.30 -10.17
C VAL A 75 -10.83 -11.79 -10.23
N ILE A 76 -11.94 -11.06 -10.25
CA ILE A 76 -11.98 -9.60 -10.11
C ILE A 76 -13.03 -9.27 -9.07
N VAL A 77 -12.64 -8.54 -8.03
CA VAL A 77 -13.53 -8.15 -6.94
C VAL A 77 -13.44 -6.65 -6.68
N VAL A 78 -14.48 -6.11 -6.06
CA VAL A 78 -14.43 -4.82 -5.38
C VAL A 78 -14.19 -5.08 -3.90
N GLY A 79 -13.12 -4.49 -3.35
CA GLY A 79 -12.73 -4.69 -1.96
C GLY A 79 -12.39 -3.38 -1.26
N LYS A 80 -12.84 -3.20 -0.02
CA LYS A 80 -12.42 -2.11 0.87
C LYS A 80 -11.18 -2.56 1.64
N PHE A 81 -10.07 -1.83 1.50
CA PHE A 81 -8.83 -2.18 2.19
C PHE A 81 -8.95 -1.90 3.70
N LEU A 82 -8.59 -2.90 4.51
CA LEU A 82 -8.66 -2.83 5.97
C LEU A 82 -7.28 -2.62 6.59
N GLY A 83 -6.25 -3.29 6.07
CA GLY A 83 -4.89 -3.22 6.58
C GLY A 83 -4.03 -4.37 6.05
N ASN A 84 -2.72 -4.27 6.31
CA ASN A 84 -1.78 -5.33 5.96
C ASN A 84 -1.75 -6.38 7.06
N THR A 85 -1.72 -7.65 6.68
CA THR A 85 -1.74 -8.79 7.61
C THR A 85 -0.38 -9.48 7.74
N ASP A 86 0.45 -9.40 6.70
CA ASP A 86 1.73 -10.10 6.65
C ASP A 86 2.65 -9.50 5.57
N THR A 87 3.96 -9.67 5.74
CA THR A 87 4.97 -9.39 4.72
C THR A 87 5.93 -10.57 4.64
N PHE A 88 6.18 -11.07 3.44
CA PHE A 88 6.89 -12.32 3.23
C PHE A 88 7.74 -12.29 1.96
N MET A 89 8.68 -13.23 1.86
CA MET A 89 9.46 -13.49 0.66
C MET A 89 8.84 -14.66 -0.10
N LEU A 90 8.70 -14.55 -1.42
CA LEU A 90 8.44 -15.73 -2.25
C LEU A 90 9.76 -16.49 -2.49
N ASP A 91 9.68 -17.82 -2.45
CA ASP A 91 10.79 -18.69 -2.83
C ASP A 91 11.01 -18.57 -4.34
N SER A 92 11.96 -17.73 -4.71
CA SER A 92 12.22 -17.30 -6.07
C SER A 92 13.72 -17.03 -6.24
N ASP A 93 14.25 -17.30 -7.43
CA ASP A 93 15.66 -17.02 -7.76
C ASP A 93 16.02 -15.54 -7.52
N ILE A 94 15.02 -14.66 -7.57
CA ILE A 94 15.12 -13.24 -7.27
C ILE A 94 14.35 -12.97 -5.96
N PRO A 95 15.03 -12.61 -4.86
CA PRO A 95 14.38 -12.28 -3.60
C PRO A 95 13.48 -11.06 -3.82
N MET A 96 12.18 -11.23 -3.57
CA MET A 96 11.18 -10.18 -3.72
C MET A 96 10.28 -10.19 -2.49
N ILE A 97 10.09 -9.00 -1.91
CA ILE A 97 9.19 -8.77 -0.79
C ILE A 97 7.77 -8.61 -1.32
N TYR A 98 6.83 -9.31 -0.69
CA TYR A 98 5.40 -9.16 -0.93
C TYR A 98 4.67 -8.86 0.38
N THR A 99 3.62 -8.04 0.29
CA THR A 99 2.73 -7.73 1.40
C THR A 99 1.35 -8.29 1.13
N ARG A 100 0.75 -8.95 2.13
CA ARG A 100 -0.67 -9.32 2.10
C ARG A 100 -1.51 -8.18 2.64
N GLY A 101 -2.39 -7.66 1.79
CA GLY A 101 -3.46 -6.76 2.20
C GLY A 101 -4.76 -7.52 2.42
N LEU A 102 -5.45 -7.21 3.52
CA LEU A 102 -6.81 -7.70 3.78
C LEU A 102 -7.85 -6.72 3.23
N PHE A 103 -8.79 -7.25 2.47
CA PHE A 103 -9.89 -6.47 1.89
C PHE A 103 -11.23 -7.09 2.27
N GLU A 104 -12.18 -6.25 2.69
CA GLU A 104 -13.59 -6.63 2.80
C GLU A 104 -14.21 -6.61 1.40
N VAL A 105 -14.65 -7.76 0.90
CA VAL A 105 -15.22 -7.93 -0.44
C VAL A 105 -16.66 -7.43 -0.44
N THR A 106 -16.93 -6.46 -1.31
CA THR A 106 -18.28 -5.88 -1.45
C THR A 106 -18.98 -6.29 -2.73
N ASP A 107 -18.22 -6.71 -3.75
CA ASP A 107 -18.77 -7.17 -5.03
C ASP A 107 -17.77 -8.09 -5.76
N VAL A 108 -18.29 -8.96 -6.65
CA VAL A 108 -17.50 -9.88 -7.47
C VAL A 108 -17.86 -9.62 -8.93
N LEU A 109 -16.89 -9.08 -9.68
CA LEU A 109 -17.05 -8.66 -11.07
C LEU A 109 -16.66 -9.76 -12.06
N LYS A 110 -15.76 -10.66 -11.66
CA LYS A 110 -15.33 -11.81 -12.47
C LYS A 110 -14.91 -12.97 -11.56
N GLY A 111 -15.17 -14.19 -12.01
CA GLY A 111 -14.79 -15.41 -11.30
C GLY A 111 -15.76 -15.77 -10.18
N ASN A 112 -15.40 -16.76 -9.38
CA ASN A 112 -16.20 -17.20 -8.23
C ASN A 112 -15.44 -16.88 -6.94
N TYR A 113 -16.05 -16.07 -6.08
CA TYR A 113 -15.58 -15.76 -4.73
C TYR A 113 -16.80 -15.53 -3.84
N ASP A 114 -16.85 -16.17 -2.69
CA ASP A 114 -18.02 -16.14 -1.80
C ASP A 114 -17.68 -15.80 -0.33
N GLU A 115 -16.40 -15.57 -0.03
CA GLU A 115 -15.95 -15.16 1.29
C GLU A 115 -16.09 -13.64 1.48
N GLU A 116 -16.29 -13.21 2.74
CA GLU A 116 -16.43 -11.80 3.12
C GLU A 116 -15.11 -11.04 3.02
N TYR A 117 -13.99 -11.71 3.24
CA TYR A 117 -12.67 -11.12 3.22
C TYR A 117 -11.78 -11.83 2.22
N ILE A 118 -10.84 -11.09 1.62
CA ILE A 118 -9.80 -11.65 0.76
C ILE A 118 -8.44 -11.09 1.16
N GLU A 119 -7.45 -11.97 1.28
CA GLU A 119 -6.05 -11.57 1.36
C GLU A 119 -5.44 -11.58 -0.04
N ALA A 120 -5.01 -10.42 -0.50
CA ALA A 120 -4.35 -10.25 -1.78
C ALA A 120 -2.90 -9.80 -1.57
N ALA A 121 -1.96 -10.59 -2.08
CA ALA A 121 -0.54 -10.25 -2.07
C ALA A 121 -0.23 -9.24 -3.17
N TYR A 122 0.53 -8.21 -2.83
CA TYR A 122 1.08 -7.26 -3.78
C TYR A 122 2.56 -7.04 -3.53
N TYR A 123 3.27 -6.66 -4.60
CA TYR A 123 4.72 -6.51 -4.56
C TYR A 123 5.14 -5.28 -3.74
N GLY A 124 6.24 -5.42 -3.00
CA GLY A 124 6.76 -4.42 -2.08
C GLY A 124 6.29 -4.66 -0.65
N GLY A 125 6.94 -3.97 0.29
CA GLY A 125 6.69 -4.13 1.72
C GLY A 125 7.90 -3.84 2.58
N ILE A 126 7.75 -4.12 3.86
CA ILE A 126 8.81 -3.95 4.85
C ILE A 126 8.95 -5.26 5.62
N ILE A 127 10.11 -5.90 5.52
CA ILE A 127 10.40 -7.20 6.16
C ILE A 127 11.57 -7.07 7.13
N SER A 128 11.62 -7.94 8.14
CA SER A 128 12.76 -7.96 9.05
C SER A 128 14.05 -8.30 8.29
N ILE A 129 15.17 -7.68 8.66
CA ILE A 129 16.44 -7.96 8.01
C ILE A 129 16.88 -9.41 8.24
N ALA A 130 16.47 -10.03 9.34
CA ALA A 130 16.70 -11.45 9.62
C ALA A 130 16.04 -12.33 8.56
N GLU A 131 14.73 -12.15 8.32
CA GLU A 131 14.00 -12.90 7.29
C GLU A 131 14.53 -12.60 5.89
N TYR A 132 14.90 -11.35 5.63
CA TYR A 132 15.52 -10.99 4.36
C TYR A 132 16.84 -11.75 4.17
N ILE A 133 17.76 -11.73 5.14
CA ILE A 133 19.04 -12.46 5.08
C ILE A 133 18.82 -13.97 4.90
N ASP A 134 17.87 -14.55 5.62
CA ASP A 134 17.55 -15.99 5.55
C ASP A 134 17.01 -16.41 4.18
N SER A 135 16.38 -15.48 3.45
CA SER A 135 15.89 -15.71 2.08
C SER A 135 16.98 -15.63 0.99
N LEU A 136 18.18 -15.14 1.32
CA LEU A 136 19.25 -14.92 0.36
C LEU A 136 20.20 -16.10 0.26
N SER A 137 20.59 -16.44 -0.97
CA SER A 137 21.72 -17.35 -1.19
C SER A 137 23.03 -16.76 -0.66
N PRO A 138 24.04 -17.59 -0.31
CA PRO A 138 25.35 -17.11 0.13
C PRO A 138 26.04 -16.15 -0.86
N VAL A 139 25.78 -16.32 -2.16
CA VAL A 139 26.30 -15.43 -3.20
C VAL A 139 25.61 -14.06 -3.14
N GLN A 140 24.30 -14.02 -2.97
CA GLN A 140 23.53 -12.78 -2.82
C GLN A 140 23.93 -12.03 -1.55
N LEU A 141 24.04 -12.72 -0.42
CA LEU A 141 24.50 -12.12 0.85
C LEU A 141 25.82 -11.38 0.69
N LYS A 142 26.79 -12.02 0.05
CA LYS A 142 28.10 -11.42 -0.23
C LYS A 142 28.02 -10.26 -1.23
N ASN A 143 27.23 -10.39 -2.28
CA ASN A 143 27.08 -9.35 -3.30
C ASN A 143 26.39 -8.09 -2.74
N TYR A 144 25.46 -8.25 -1.81
CA TYR A 144 24.77 -7.16 -1.13
C TYR A 144 25.53 -6.64 0.10
N GLY A 145 26.63 -7.29 0.51
CA GLY A 145 27.42 -6.92 1.69
C GLY A 145 26.70 -7.16 3.02
N LEU A 146 25.70 -8.04 3.02
CA LEU A 146 24.90 -8.37 4.21
C LEU A 146 25.53 -9.49 5.04
N ASP A 147 26.56 -10.16 4.53
CA ASP A 147 27.36 -11.18 5.22
C ASP A 147 28.16 -10.62 6.41
N GLN A 148 28.21 -9.29 6.57
CA GLN A 148 28.93 -8.59 7.64
C GLN A 148 28.02 -8.11 8.78
N ILE A 149 26.70 -8.27 8.67
CA ILE A 149 25.76 -7.84 9.71
C ILE A 149 25.78 -8.88 10.84
N SER A 150 26.15 -8.45 12.05
CA SER A 150 26.10 -9.31 13.23
C SER A 150 24.65 -9.60 13.62
N GLU A 151 24.35 -10.84 14.02
CA GLU A 151 23.01 -11.29 14.45
C GLU A 151 22.33 -10.33 15.44
N SER A 152 23.08 -9.74 16.39
CA SER A 152 22.54 -8.80 17.38
C SER A 152 22.01 -7.48 16.81
N ASN A 153 22.33 -7.14 15.55
CA ASN A 153 21.80 -5.97 14.87
C ASN A 153 20.53 -6.30 14.08
N CYS A 154 20.18 -7.59 13.91
CA CYS A 154 19.07 -8.00 13.07
C CYS A 154 17.71 -7.87 13.75
N ASP A 155 17.65 -7.98 15.08
CA ASP A 155 16.40 -8.10 15.84
C ASP A 155 15.46 -6.88 15.76
N ASN A 156 15.90 -5.74 15.24
CA ASN A 156 15.11 -4.50 15.17
C ASN A 156 15.28 -3.71 13.88
N LEU A 157 15.91 -4.29 12.86
CA LEU A 157 16.17 -3.64 11.59
C LEU A 157 15.35 -4.26 10.48
N TYR A 158 14.95 -3.42 9.53
CA TYR A 158 14.06 -3.81 8.45
C TYR A 158 14.62 -3.40 7.09
N ILE A 159 14.29 -4.18 6.07
CA ILE A 159 14.48 -3.83 4.67
C ILE A 159 13.11 -3.42 4.12
N GLU A 160 13.07 -2.28 3.47
CA GLU A 160 11.92 -1.83 2.71
C GLU A 160 12.19 -2.02 1.21
N GLU A 161 11.22 -2.60 0.51
CA GLU A 161 11.24 -2.68 -0.95
C GLU A 161 10.00 -1.98 -1.51
N ARG A 162 10.22 -1.12 -2.52
CA ARG A 162 9.16 -0.40 -3.22
C ARG A 162 9.36 -0.51 -4.72
N GLU A 163 8.25 -0.55 -5.44
CA GLU A 163 8.26 -0.39 -6.90
C GLU A 163 8.27 1.10 -7.25
N SER A 164 9.17 1.53 -8.12
CA SER A 164 9.45 2.96 -8.31
C SER A 164 8.31 3.77 -8.97
N GLU A 165 7.47 3.13 -9.80
CA GLU A 165 6.46 3.84 -10.62
C GLU A 165 5.03 3.33 -10.44
N ASN A 166 4.84 2.05 -10.14
CA ASN A 166 3.51 1.42 -10.08
C ASN A 166 3.29 0.63 -8.78
N SER A 167 3.92 1.06 -7.67
CA SER A 167 3.72 0.41 -6.36
C SER A 167 2.25 0.38 -5.96
N ALA A 168 1.78 -0.78 -5.50
CA ALA A 168 0.48 -0.90 -4.88
C ALA A 168 0.56 -0.35 -3.45
N GLU A 169 0.05 0.86 -3.24
CA GLU A 169 0.03 1.52 -1.94
C GLU A 169 -1.43 1.75 -1.48
N PRO A 170 -2.10 0.72 -0.93
CA PRO A 170 -3.50 0.84 -0.55
C PRO A 170 -3.66 1.70 0.71
N GLU A 171 -4.70 2.53 0.72
CA GLU A 171 -5.07 3.37 1.85
C GLU A 171 -6.22 2.76 2.65
N PRO A 172 -6.15 2.76 3.99
CA PRO A 172 -7.22 2.22 4.82
C PRO A 172 -8.57 2.88 4.53
N ALA A 173 -9.61 2.04 4.49
CA ALA A 173 -11.00 2.37 4.19
C ALA A 173 -11.27 2.85 2.75
N VAL A 174 -10.29 2.80 1.85
CA VAL A 174 -10.50 3.05 0.42
C VAL A 174 -10.93 1.75 -0.27
N SER A 175 -11.90 1.85 -1.17
CA SER A 175 -12.35 0.74 -2.00
C SER A 175 -11.58 0.70 -3.32
N TYR A 176 -11.25 -0.50 -3.76
CA TYR A 176 -10.48 -0.76 -4.98
C TYR A 176 -11.16 -1.83 -5.81
N ILE A 177 -10.98 -1.76 -7.13
CA ILE A 177 -11.10 -2.95 -7.98
C ILE A 177 -9.78 -3.70 -7.89
N LEU A 178 -9.84 -4.98 -7.53
CA LEU A 178 -8.69 -5.87 -7.45
C LEU A 178 -8.68 -6.82 -8.65
N LEU A 179 -7.64 -6.74 -9.46
CA LEU A 179 -7.37 -7.61 -10.59
C LEU A 179 -6.46 -8.75 -10.10
N LEU A 180 -7.04 -9.93 -9.87
CA LEU A 180 -6.40 -11.01 -9.12
C LEU A 180 -6.11 -12.24 -9.97
N ALA A 181 -4.87 -12.73 -9.87
CA ALA A 181 -4.52 -14.08 -10.29
C ALA A 181 -4.41 -15.00 -9.07
N LYS A 182 -4.86 -16.24 -9.20
CA LYS A 182 -4.70 -17.24 -8.16
C LYS A 182 -3.38 -17.97 -8.35
N SER A 183 -2.53 -17.98 -7.33
CA SER A 183 -1.31 -18.79 -7.32
C SER A 183 -1.63 -20.28 -7.16
N ASP A 184 -0.69 -21.14 -7.57
CA ASP A 184 -0.80 -22.59 -7.38
C ASP A 184 -0.87 -22.98 -5.90
N ASP A 185 -0.24 -22.19 -5.02
CA ASP A 185 -0.26 -22.37 -3.55
C ASP A 185 -1.54 -21.79 -2.91
N GLY A 186 -2.48 -21.29 -3.72
CA GLY A 186 -3.84 -20.96 -3.32
C GLY A 186 -4.06 -19.51 -2.86
N TYR A 187 -3.02 -18.70 -2.72
CA TYR A 187 -3.15 -17.27 -2.40
C TYR A 187 -3.42 -16.42 -3.64
N TYR A 188 -4.06 -15.26 -3.46
CA TYR A 188 -4.35 -14.31 -4.54
C TYR A 188 -3.24 -13.27 -4.68
N THR A 189 -2.95 -12.87 -5.92
CA THR A 189 -1.95 -11.84 -6.23
C THR A 189 -2.55 -10.71 -7.04
N ILE A 190 -2.29 -9.47 -6.62
CA ILE A 190 -2.60 -8.27 -7.39
C ILE A 190 -1.68 -8.19 -8.60
N GLN A 191 -2.27 -8.14 -9.80
CA GLN A 191 -1.52 -8.13 -11.04
C GLN A 191 -1.02 -6.73 -11.40
N SER A 192 0.27 -6.58 -11.69
CA SER A 192 0.87 -5.31 -12.15
C SER A 192 0.74 -4.12 -11.19
N GLY A 193 0.88 -4.38 -9.88
CA GLY A 193 0.96 -3.32 -8.86
C GLY A 193 -0.29 -2.44 -8.83
N ALA A 194 -0.12 -1.11 -8.83
CA ALA A 194 -1.19 -0.13 -8.86
C ALA A 194 -2.17 -0.32 -10.03
N LEU A 195 -1.70 -0.87 -11.16
CA LEU A 195 -2.55 -1.11 -12.34
C LEU A 195 -3.54 -2.28 -12.14
N GLY A 196 -3.30 -3.14 -11.15
CA GLY A 196 -4.22 -4.18 -10.72
C GLY A 196 -5.02 -3.85 -9.47
N MET A 197 -4.82 -2.67 -8.89
CA MET A 197 -5.49 -2.22 -7.68
C MET A 197 -6.01 -0.81 -7.91
N LEU A 198 -7.16 -0.70 -8.56
CA LEU A 198 -7.68 0.56 -9.08
C LEU A 198 -8.56 1.24 -8.01
N PRO A 199 -8.17 2.41 -7.47
CA PRO A 199 -9.00 3.14 -6.51
C PRO A 199 -10.39 3.43 -7.09
N MET A 200 -11.43 3.30 -6.26
CA MET A 200 -12.80 3.58 -6.66
C MET A 200 -13.32 4.89 -6.10
N GLN A 201 -14.12 5.57 -6.91
CA GLN A 201 -14.88 6.75 -6.53
C GLN A 201 -16.19 6.79 -7.31
N ASP A 202 -17.31 6.99 -6.62
CA ASP A 202 -18.64 7.17 -7.24
C ASP A 202 -19.02 6.07 -8.26
N GLY A 203 -18.70 4.80 -7.93
CA GLY A 203 -19.00 3.62 -8.77
C GLY A 203 -18.11 3.49 -10.01
N LYS A 204 -17.03 4.27 -10.10
CA LYS A 204 -16.01 4.22 -11.16
C LYS A 204 -14.66 3.87 -10.57
N ALA A 205 -13.75 3.39 -11.40
CA ALA A 205 -12.37 3.11 -11.01
C ALA A 205 -11.39 4.04 -11.73
N TYR A 206 -10.28 4.34 -11.06
CA TYR A 206 -9.24 5.23 -11.59
C TYR A 206 -8.46 4.56 -12.72
N ASP A 207 -8.33 5.26 -13.84
CA ASP A 207 -7.48 4.86 -14.96
C ASP A 207 -6.19 5.69 -14.97
N TYR A 208 -5.07 5.05 -14.66
CA TYR A 208 -3.75 5.66 -14.64
C TYR A 208 -3.29 6.15 -16.02
N ALA A 209 -3.81 5.57 -17.11
CA ALA A 209 -3.45 6.01 -18.47
C ALA A 209 -4.09 7.36 -18.82
N THR A 210 -5.31 7.62 -18.35
CA THR A 210 -6.06 8.86 -18.65
C THR A 210 -6.12 9.83 -17.46
N ASN A 211 -5.61 9.43 -16.30
CA ASN A 211 -5.69 10.16 -15.03
C ASN A 211 -7.13 10.55 -14.67
N SER A 212 -8.09 9.63 -14.84
CA SER A 212 -9.50 9.91 -14.60
C SER A 212 -10.29 8.67 -14.17
N TYR A 213 -11.41 8.89 -13.47
CA TYR A 213 -12.33 7.82 -13.09
C TYR A 213 -13.27 7.46 -14.25
N LYS A 214 -13.31 6.17 -14.60
CA LYS A 214 -14.18 5.63 -15.65
C LYS A 214 -14.79 4.29 -15.25
N THR A 215 -15.77 3.85 -16.04
CA THR A 215 -16.29 2.48 -15.97
C THR A 215 -15.50 1.63 -16.94
N PHE A 216 -14.96 0.51 -16.46
CA PHE A 216 -14.26 -0.49 -17.27
C PHE A 216 -15.26 -1.55 -17.74
N SER A 217 -14.93 -2.26 -18.81
CA SER A 217 -15.82 -3.26 -19.42
C SER A 217 -16.10 -4.45 -18.50
N PHE A 218 -15.16 -4.81 -17.63
CA PHE A 218 -15.36 -5.84 -16.61
C PHE A 218 -16.24 -5.39 -15.44
N MET A 219 -16.74 -4.14 -15.43
CA MET A 219 -17.69 -3.65 -14.42
C MET A 219 -19.15 -3.68 -14.92
N GLU A 220 -19.38 -4.12 -16.16
CA GLU A 220 -20.70 -4.22 -16.81
C GLU A 220 -21.17 -5.67 -16.93
#